data_AF-A0A4P6FNU0-F1
#
_entry.id   AF-A0A4P6FNU0-F1
#
_cell.length_a   1.000
_cell.length_b   1.000
_cell.length_c   1.000
_cell.angle_alpha   90.00
_cell.angle_beta   90.00
_cell.angle_gamma   90.00
#
_symmetry.space_group_name_H-M   'P 1'
#
loop_
_entity.id
_entity.type
_entity.pdbx_description
1 polymer ?
#
loop_
_entity_poly.entity_id
_entity_poly.type
_entity_poly.pdbx_seq_one_letter_code
_entity_poly.pdbx_strand_id
1 'polypeptide(L)' 'MIDHDGPARRYEVRGADVLGDLHSFRTDDRQRALEVAELLREEIGTVTFIDHAAEGRPDRARLRVA' A
#
# COMPACT_ATOMS: atom_id res chain seq x y z
N MET A 1 -26.13 -17.36 0.86
CA MET A 1 -24.77 -17.40 0.28
C MET A 1 -24.26 -15.98 0.40
N ILE A 2 -23.63 -15.65 1.54
CA ILE A 2 -23.08 -14.31 1.73
C ILE A 2 -21.77 -14.33 0.99
N ASP A 3 -21.68 -13.49 -0.04
CA ASP A 3 -20.47 -13.22 -0.79
C ASP A 3 -19.36 -12.94 0.23
N HIS A 4 -18.38 -13.84 0.31
CA HIS A 4 -17.15 -13.61 1.05
C HIS A 4 -16.30 -12.60 0.26
N ASP A 5 -16.82 -11.39 0.05
CA ASP A 5 -16.00 -10.22 -0.17
C ASP A 5 -15.36 -9.92 1.20
N GLY A 6 -14.28 -10.65 1.48
CA GLY A 6 -13.44 -10.37 2.65
C GLY A 6 -13.11 -8.88 2.63
N PRO A 7 -13.11 -8.20 3.80
CA PRO A 7 -13.11 -6.75 3.89
C PRO A 7 -12.12 -6.17 2.90
N ALA A 8 -12.61 -5.38 1.94
CA ALA A 8 -11.79 -4.72 0.94
C ALA A 8 -10.55 -4.15 1.63
N ARG A 9 -9.40 -4.79 1.38
CA ARG A 9 -8.17 -4.53 2.14
C ARG A 9 -7.78 -3.08 1.88
N ARG A 10 -8.01 -2.24 2.89
CA ARG A 10 -8.02 -0.79 2.77
C ARG A 10 -6.66 -0.21 2.42
N TYR A 11 -5.59 -0.86 2.85
CA TYR A 11 -4.24 -0.37 2.68
C TYR A 11 -3.42 -1.37 1.84
N GLU A 12 -2.65 -0.83 0.92
CA GLU A 12 -1.69 -1.57 0.11
C GLU A 12 -0.32 -0.90 0.16
N VAL A 13 0.70 -1.69 0.46
CA VAL A 13 2.10 -1.28 0.45
C VAL A 13 2.77 -1.96 -0.73
N ARG A 14 3.42 -1.20 -1.59
CA ARG A 14 4.20 -1.71 -2.72
C ARG A 14 5.65 -1.30 -2.59
N GLY A 15 6.58 -2.22 -2.82
CA GLY A 15 8.01 -1.93 -2.89
C GLY A 15 8.62 -2.64 -4.09
N ALA A 16 9.61 -2.03 -4.72
CA ALA A 16 10.41 -2.69 -5.74
C ALA A 16 11.80 -2.93 -5.16
N ASP A 17 12.28 -4.17 -5.23
CA ASP A 17 13.63 -4.48 -4.78
C ASP A 17 14.69 -4.12 -5.85
N VAL A 18 15.96 -4.35 -5.51
CA VAL A 18 17.11 -4.02 -6.37
C VAL A 18 17.17 -4.85 -7.66
N LEU A 19 16.51 -6.02 -7.69
CA LEU A 19 16.36 -6.88 -8.86
C LEU A 19 15.17 -6.46 -9.73
N GLY A 20 14.31 -5.57 -9.22
CA GLY A 20 13.13 -5.06 -9.91
C GLY A 20 11.88 -5.92 -9.72
N ASP A 21 11.89 -6.87 -8.79
CA ASP A 21 10.70 -7.60 -8.35
C ASP A 21 9.80 -6.68 -7.51
N LEU A 22 8.51 -6.67 -7.87
CA LEU A 22 7.51 -5.86 -7.20
C LEU A 22 6.85 -6.67 -6.07
N HIS A 23 7.12 -6.27 -4.84
CA HIS A 23 6.45 -6.79 -3.65
C HIS A 23 5.20 -5.96 -3.35
N SER A 24 4.09 -6.63 -3.06
CA SER A 24 2.85 -5.97 -2.61
C SER A 24 2.29 -6.66 -1.37
N PHE A 25 1.93 -5.86 -0.38
CA PHE A 25 1.31 -6.29 0.86
C PHE A 25 -0.01 -5.55 1.06
N ARG A 26 -1.10 -6.28 1.34
CA ARG A 26 -2.43 -5.69 1.53
C ARG A 26 -2.98 -6.06 2.90
N THR A 27 -3.53 -5.08 3.60
CA THR A 27 -4.16 -5.26 4.91
C THR A 27 -5.27 -4.23 5.13
N ASP A 28 -6.24 -4.56 5.97
CA ASP A 28 -7.24 -3.63 6.48
C ASP A 28 -6.74 -2.80 7.68
N ASP A 29 -5.61 -3.20 8.29
CA ASP A 29 -5.02 -2.51 9.44
C ASP A 29 -3.97 -1.49 9.00
N ARG A 30 -4.21 -0.22 9.35
CA ARG A 30 -3.34 0.89 8.94
C ARG A 30 -1.96 0.80 9.59
N GLN A 31 -1.91 0.44 10.86
CA GLN A 31 -0.68 0.42 11.63
C GLN A 31 0.26 -0.63 11.06
N ARG A 32 -0.26 -1.82 10.81
CA ARG A 32 0.48 -2.91 10.18
C ARG A 32 0.97 -2.57 8.78
N ALA A 33 0.17 -1.85 7.99
CA ALA A 33 0.61 -1.37 6.69
C ALA A 33 1.77 -0.37 6.80
N LEU A 34 1.74 0.53 7.78
CA LEU A 34 2.84 1.47 8.04
C LEU A 34 4.10 0.75 8.51
N GLU A 35 3.99 -0.19 9.45
CA GLU A 35 5.11 -0.99 9.94
C GLU A 35 5.81 -1.75 8.79
N VAL A 36 5.03 -2.37 7.90
CA VAL A 36 5.57 -3.05 6.71
C VAL A 36 6.20 -2.06 5.74
N ALA A 37 5.61 -0.87 5.56
CA ALA A 37 6.19 0.15 4.69
C ALA A 37 7.52 0.69 5.21
N GLU A 38 7.66 0.85 6.53
CA GLU A 38 8.93 1.22 7.16
C GLU A 38 9.98 0.14 6.98
N LEU A 39 9.65 -1.13 7.27
CA LEU A 39 10.55 -2.26 7.07
C LEU A 39 11.03 -2.37 5.61
N LEU A 40 10.11 -2.28 4.65
CA LEU A 40 10.46 -2.32 3.23
C LEU A 40 11.30 -1.11 2.82
N ARG A 41 11.07 0.06 3.41
CA ARG A 41 11.86 1.25 3.09
C ARG A 41 13.32 1.09 3.54
N GLU A 42 13.55 0.42 4.67
CA GLU A 42 14.91 0.12 5.14
C GLU A 42 15.63 -0.89 4.24
N GLU A 43 14.91 -1.89 3.73
CA GLU A 43 15.49 -2.98 2.90
C GLU A 43 15.69 -2.58 1.42
N ILE A 44 14.69 -1.95 0.80
CA ILE A 44 14.61 -1.72 -0.65
C ILE A 44 14.49 -0.24 -1.04
N GLY A 45 14.39 0.68 -0.07
CA GLY A 45 14.48 2.13 -0.27
C GLY A 45 13.22 2.78 -0.86
N THR A 46 12.62 2.17 -1.88
CA THR A 46 11.44 2.73 -2.58
C THR A 46 10.18 1.97 -2.22
N VAL A 47 9.29 2.63 -1.48
CA VAL A 47 8.00 2.09 -1.05
C VAL A 47 6.88 3.07 -1.35
N THR A 48 5.74 2.54 -1.82
CA THR A 48 4.50 3.28 -2.09
C THR A 48 3.41 2.76 -1.17
N PHE A 49 2.74 3.66 -0.46
CA PHE A 49 1.57 3.36 0.36
C PHE A 49 0.30 3.85 -0.34
N ILE A 50 -0.71 2.99 -0.42
CA ILE A 50 -1.98 3.24 -1.11
C ILE A 50 -3.11 3.03 -0.10
N ASP A 51 -3.97 4.03 0.10
CA ASP A 51 -5.22 3.93 0.87
C ASP A 51 -6.40 3.86 -0.09
N HIS A 52 -6.91 2.66 -0.31
CA HIS A 52 -8.04 2.36 -1.20
C HIS A 52 -9.36 2.97 -0.69
N ALA A 53 -9.46 3.33 0.60
CA ALA A 53 -10.63 4.08 1.09
C ALA A 53 -10.63 5.55 0.65
N ALA A 54 -9.46 6.12 0.34
CA ALA A 54 -9.36 7.49 -0.17
C ALA A 54 -9.62 7.55 -1.69
N GLU A 55 -9.36 6.47 -2.43
CA GLU A 55 -9.61 6.40 -3.89
C GLU A 55 -11.10 6.45 -4.27
N GLY A 56 -12.01 6.27 -3.31
CA GLY A 56 -13.45 6.53 -3.49
C GLY A 56 -13.83 8.02 -3.63
N ARG A 57 -12.87 8.95 -3.53
CA ARG A 57 -13.07 10.36 -3.89
C ARG A 57 -12.26 10.71 -5.14
N PRO A 58 -12.92 11.13 -6.23
CA PRO A 58 -12.21 11.69 -7.38
C PRO A 58 -11.76 13.12 -7.05
N ASP A 59 -10.77 13.30 -6.18
CA ASP A 59 -10.09 14.60 -6.10
C ASP A 59 -8.66 14.48 -5.56
N ARG A 60 -7.71 14.75 -6.47
CA ARG A 60 -6.36 15.27 -6.20
C ARG A 60 -5.49 14.56 -5.14
N ALA A 61 -4.51 13.79 -5.63
CA ALA A 61 -3.15 13.87 -5.08
C ALA A 61 -2.11 13.35 -6.08
N ARG A 62 -1.77 14.15 -7.10
CA ARG A 62 -0.43 14.07 -7.71
C ARG A 62 0.58 14.61 -6.70
N LEU A 63 1.05 13.77 -5.77
CA LEU A 63 2.19 14.13 -4.95
C LEU A 63 3.47 13.81 -5.74
N ARG A 64 4.01 14.84 -6.42
CA ARG A 64 5.33 14.79 -7.06
C ARG A 64 6.34 15.22 -5.99
N VAL A 65 7.14 14.28 -5.50
CA VAL A 65 8.30 14.59 -4.66
C VAL A 65 9.46 14.92 -5.60
N ALA A 66 10.07 16.10 -5.39
CA ALA A 66 11.24 16.61 -6.10
C ALA A 66 12.53 16.26 -5.34
#